data_AF-A0A9D7N0J4-F1
#
_entry.id   AF-A0A9D7N0J4-F1
#
_cell.length_a   1.000
_cell.length_b   1.000
_cell.length_c   1.000
_cell.angle_alpha   90.00
_cell.angle_beta   90.00
_cell.angle_gamma   90.00
#
_symmetry.space_group_name_H-M   'P 1'
#
loop_
_entity.id
_entity.type
_entity.pdbx_description
1 polymer ?
#
loop_
_entity_poly.entity_id
_entity_poly.type
_entity_poly.pdbx_seq_one_letter_code
_entity_poly.pdbx_strand_id
1 'polypeptide(L)'
;MSPLALALLFVAPLAQEPAEDPVTAAWRSFSALDEAPRRAVLEGIDARLRADVDPELQRLLALVERARAELAIEPAPEPAFHDPATYAPGPFRRGEIERAFAPAESDANPYYEQRFAVAATWPPFPLAVGYDFGRNCGIRWRAALPDADQLWLLLWGHHPQSDLLHAYLCAQLDFAAEHDAAAEHFRRAYCDLSGTAYRGVQLYHAFASTQPIDMPDVDVIAFARAVAKDRSFSSPIPANVKREKLYEAIRTRFLAYYQHRTWVEAAATIYLDPEARLREEHEGLRERLLFAFAEHGSDPAKLRASFARAKTRDAWIELIDRALEAPGARAGSAAQRQARIARRARVGEHARAVLREHGLLREPERKRSGGGTPEDAR
;
A
#
# COMPACT_ATOMS: atom_id res chain seq x y z
N MET A 1 34.78 51.80 -44.27
CA MET A 1 33.90 50.74 -44.78
C MET A 1 33.57 49.81 -43.62
N SER A 2 32.40 49.98 -42.99
CA SER A 2 31.95 49.15 -41.86
C SER A 2 30.81 48.24 -42.32
N PRO A 3 30.84 46.92 -42.06
CA PRO A 3 29.70 46.08 -42.34
C PRO A 3 28.70 46.16 -41.18
N LEU A 4 27.45 46.43 -41.54
CA LEU A 4 26.27 46.22 -40.70
C LEU A 4 26.15 44.73 -40.32
N ALA A 5 26.05 44.43 -39.03
CA ALA A 5 25.60 43.13 -38.54
C ALA A 5 24.08 43.21 -38.29
N LEU A 6 23.32 42.50 -39.12
CA LEU A 6 21.88 42.32 -39.02
C LEU A 6 21.60 41.32 -37.89
N ALA A 7 21.09 41.78 -36.74
CA ALA A 7 20.66 40.92 -35.65
C ALA A 7 19.24 40.39 -35.94
N LEU A 8 19.15 39.14 -36.40
CA LEU A 8 17.91 38.37 -36.49
C LEU A 8 17.46 37.98 -35.07
N LEU A 9 16.47 38.69 -34.54
CA LEU A 9 15.70 38.29 -33.36
C LEU A 9 14.80 37.10 -33.73
N PHE A 10 15.29 35.88 -33.48
CA PHE A 10 14.43 34.70 -33.39
C PHE A 10 13.66 34.76 -32.07
N VAL A 11 12.40 35.18 -32.13
CA VAL A 11 11.45 34.94 -31.05
C VAL A 11 11.10 33.46 -31.10
N ALA A 12 11.72 32.65 -30.23
CA ALA A 12 11.29 31.28 -30.03
C ALA A 12 9.80 31.30 -29.62
N PRO A 13 8.94 30.47 -30.24
CA PRO A 13 7.56 30.36 -29.79
C PRO A 13 7.58 29.92 -28.33
N LEU A 14 6.98 30.72 -27.45
CA LEU A 14 6.72 30.32 -26.07
C LEU A 14 6.01 28.98 -26.12
N ALA A 15 6.71 27.92 -25.69
CA ALA A 15 6.13 26.61 -25.57
C ALA A 15 4.89 26.76 -24.67
N GLN A 16 3.70 26.56 -25.24
CA GLN A 16 2.49 26.53 -24.45
C GLN A 16 2.67 25.42 -23.43
N GLU A 17 2.64 25.76 -22.15
CA GLU A 17 2.59 24.76 -21.09
C GLU A 17 1.45 23.79 -21.42
N PRO A 18 1.68 22.47 -21.33
CA PRO A 18 0.64 21.49 -21.61
C PRO A 18 -0.58 21.82 -20.75
N ALA A 19 -1.75 21.89 -21.38
CA ALA A 19 -2.99 22.20 -20.67
C ALA A 19 -3.14 21.25 -19.49
N GLU A 20 -3.28 21.82 -18.29
CA GLU A 20 -3.41 21.05 -17.05
C GLU A 20 -4.62 20.11 -17.16
N ASP A 21 -4.43 18.87 -16.73
CA ASP A 21 -5.51 17.89 -16.67
C ASP A 21 -6.68 18.43 -15.80
N PRO A 22 -7.94 18.43 -16.29
CA PRO A 22 -9.07 19.01 -15.59
C PRO A 22 -9.30 18.47 -14.18
N VAL A 23 -8.92 17.21 -13.91
CA VAL A 23 -9.04 16.60 -12.58
C VAL A 23 -8.02 17.22 -11.62
N THR A 24 -6.78 17.40 -12.08
CA THR A 24 -5.72 18.07 -11.30
C THR A 24 -6.11 19.53 -10.98
N ALA A 25 -6.63 20.26 -11.96
CA ALA A 25 -7.10 21.62 -11.76
C ALA A 25 -8.24 21.71 -10.73
N ALA A 26 -9.24 20.82 -10.82
CA ALA A 26 -10.36 20.78 -9.87
C ALA A 26 -9.91 20.43 -8.45
N TRP A 27 -8.96 19.51 -8.31
CA TRP A 27 -8.35 19.15 -7.02
C TRP A 27 -7.60 20.33 -6.39
N ARG A 28 -6.84 21.10 -7.18
CA ARG A 28 -6.18 22.34 -6.71
C ARG A 28 -7.21 23.39 -6.28
N SER A 29 -8.25 23.62 -7.10
CA SER A 29 -9.32 24.55 -6.76
C SER A 29 -10.03 24.17 -5.46
N PHE A 30 -10.34 22.89 -5.26
CA PHE A 30 -10.90 22.38 -4.01
C PHE A 30 -9.95 22.62 -2.82
N SER A 31 -8.66 22.35 -3.00
CA SER A 31 -7.66 22.51 -1.93
C SER A 31 -7.50 23.96 -1.47
N ALA A 32 -7.81 24.93 -2.35
CA ALA A 32 -7.78 26.35 -2.06
C ALA A 32 -9.05 26.89 -1.37
N LEU A 33 -10.12 26.10 -1.29
CA LEU A 33 -11.33 26.48 -0.56
C LEU A 33 -11.09 26.52 0.95
N ASP A 34 -11.92 27.25 1.68
CA ASP A 34 -11.99 27.16 3.14
C ASP A 34 -12.54 25.80 3.62
N GLU A 35 -12.35 25.49 4.90
CA GLU A 35 -12.73 24.19 5.49
C GLU A 35 -14.22 23.86 5.35
N ALA A 36 -15.11 24.82 5.61
CA ALA A 36 -16.55 24.57 5.55
C ALA A 36 -17.04 24.22 4.12
N PRO A 37 -16.68 24.98 3.06
CA PRO A 37 -16.97 24.57 1.69
C PRO A 37 -16.36 23.22 1.28
N ARG A 38 -15.12 22.91 1.71
CA ARG A 38 -14.51 21.60 1.43
C ARG A 38 -15.32 20.46 2.02
N ARG A 39 -15.73 20.59 3.29
CA ARG A 39 -16.58 19.60 3.96
C ARG A 39 -17.92 19.42 3.26
N ALA A 40 -18.57 20.51 2.88
CA ALA A 40 -19.85 20.45 2.16
C ALA A 40 -19.74 19.65 0.84
N VAL A 41 -18.64 19.82 0.09
CA VAL A 41 -18.37 19.03 -1.12
C VAL A 41 -18.19 17.56 -0.78
N LEU A 42 -17.36 17.20 0.22
CA LEU A 42 -17.12 15.81 0.60
C LEU A 42 -18.39 15.12 1.12
N GLU A 43 -19.19 15.82 1.94
CA GLU A 43 -20.49 15.34 2.44
C GLU A 43 -21.48 15.14 1.29
N GLY A 44 -21.50 16.05 0.30
CA GLY A 44 -22.31 15.89 -0.91
C GLY A 44 -21.93 14.66 -1.73
N ILE A 45 -20.63 14.35 -1.82
CA ILE A 45 -20.15 13.13 -2.51
C ILE A 45 -20.57 11.89 -1.72
N ASP A 46 -20.32 11.83 -0.41
CA ASP A 46 -20.72 10.70 0.44
C ASP A 46 -22.24 10.44 0.40
N ALA A 47 -23.05 11.50 0.44
CA ALA A 47 -24.51 11.38 0.31
C ALA A 47 -24.92 10.71 -1.02
N ARG A 48 -24.27 11.07 -2.13
CA ARG A 48 -24.52 10.43 -3.44
C ARG A 48 -24.08 8.98 -3.49
N LEU A 49 -22.91 8.67 -2.95
CA LEU A 49 -22.42 7.30 -2.90
C LEU A 49 -23.41 6.40 -2.14
N ARG A 50 -23.95 6.87 -1.00
CA ARG A 50 -24.95 6.13 -0.21
C ARG A 50 -26.29 5.98 -0.92
N ALA A 51 -26.69 6.95 -1.73
CA ALA A 51 -27.95 6.92 -2.47
C ALA A 51 -27.90 6.09 -3.77
N ASP A 52 -26.71 5.70 -4.24
CA ASP A 52 -26.56 4.90 -5.47
C ASP A 52 -27.07 3.46 -5.26
N VAL A 53 -27.74 2.89 -6.27
CA VAL A 53 -28.35 1.55 -6.18
C VAL A 53 -27.47 0.42 -6.71
N ASP A 54 -26.25 0.73 -7.16
CA ASP A 54 -25.30 -0.25 -7.69
C ASP A 54 -24.89 -1.28 -6.61
N PRO A 55 -25.11 -2.59 -6.85
CA PRO A 55 -24.85 -3.61 -5.84
C PRO A 55 -23.38 -3.72 -5.41
N GLU A 56 -22.42 -3.47 -6.30
CA GLU A 56 -20.99 -3.56 -5.96
C GLU A 56 -20.54 -2.35 -5.13
N LEU A 57 -21.09 -1.17 -5.40
CA LEU A 57 -20.88 0.02 -4.57
C LEU A 57 -21.50 -0.17 -3.19
N GLN A 58 -22.74 -0.66 -3.11
CA GLN A 58 -23.39 -0.94 -1.83
C GLN A 58 -22.64 -2.01 -1.02
N ARG A 59 -22.08 -3.04 -1.69
CA ARG A 59 -21.21 -4.02 -1.02
C ARG A 59 -19.93 -3.38 -0.48
N LEU A 60 -19.32 -2.47 -1.23
CA LEU A 60 -18.13 -1.73 -0.77
C LEU A 60 -18.44 -0.91 0.48
N LEU A 61 -19.54 -0.15 0.48
CA LEU A 61 -19.97 0.67 1.61
C LEU A 61 -20.30 -0.20 2.84
N ALA A 62 -21.00 -1.31 2.66
CA ALA A 62 -21.25 -2.26 3.74
C ALA A 62 -19.96 -2.83 4.33
N LEU A 63 -18.94 -3.10 3.50
CA LEU A 63 -17.65 -3.57 3.97
C LEU A 63 -16.86 -2.48 4.73
N VAL A 64 -17.00 -1.21 4.33
CA VAL A 64 -16.43 -0.08 5.08
C VAL A 64 -17.05 0.02 6.47
N GLU A 65 -18.37 -0.08 6.59
CA GLU A 65 -19.05 -0.05 7.90
C GLU A 65 -18.63 -1.23 8.78
N ARG A 66 -18.51 -2.43 8.20
CA ARG A 66 -17.95 -3.59 8.91
C ARG A 66 -16.51 -3.34 9.36
N ALA A 67 -15.66 -2.78 8.51
CA ALA A 67 -14.28 -2.46 8.86
C ALA A 67 -14.22 -1.49 10.06
N ARG A 68 -15.08 -0.47 10.11
CA ARG A 68 -15.18 0.45 11.26
C ARG A 68 -15.59 -0.25 12.54
N ALA A 69 -16.51 -1.22 12.45
CA ALA A 69 -17.07 -1.92 13.60
C ALA A 69 -16.16 -3.05 14.12
N GLU A 70 -15.49 -3.76 13.21
CA GLU A 70 -14.80 -5.02 13.51
C GLU A 70 -13.27 -4.86 13.63
N LEU A 71 -12.65 -3.90 12.94
CA LEU A 71 -11.19 -3.72 13.00
C LEU A 71 -10.77 -3.04 14.30
N ALA A 72 -10.01 -3.74 15.13
CA ALA A 72 -9.29 -3.13 16.24
C ALA A 72 -8.24 -2.17 15.67
N ILE A 73 -8.27 -0.90 16.08
CA ILE A 73 -7.31 0.12 15.64
C ILE A 73 -6.58 0.71 16.85
N GLU A 74 -5.27 0.57 16.86
CA GLU A 74 -4.39 1.15 17.88
C GLU A 74 -3.64 2.39 17.33
N PRO A 75 -3.18 3.30 18.21
CA PRO A 75 -2.21 4.32 17.82
C PRO A 75 -0.92 3.69 17.30
N ALA A 76 -0.28 4.33 16.31
CA ALA A 76 1.06 3.93 15.87
C ALA A 76 2.03 3.89 17.04
N PRO A 77 2.70 2.74 17.28
CA PRO A 77 3.69 2.66 18.32
C PRO A 77 4.92 3.48 17.93
N GLU A 78 5.61 4.00 18.94
CA GLU A 78 6.93 4.57 18.72
C GLU A 78 7.85 3.52 18.06
N PRO A 79 8.62 3.90 17.03
CA PRO A 79 9.64 3.04 16.46
C PRO A 79 10.57 2.53 17.57
N ALA A 80 10.88 1.24 17.53
CA ALA A 80 11.73 0.60 18.52
C ALA A 80 12.70 -0.37 17.86
N PHE A 81 13.93 -0.41 18.36
CA PHE A 81 14.95 -1.40 18.01
C PHE A 81 15.16 -2.40 19.16
N HIS A 82 15.87 -3.50 18.90
CA HIS A 82 16.22 -4.46 19.95
C HIS A 82 17.26 -3.87 20.92
N ASP A 83 17.01 -4.02 22.22
CA ASP A 83 17.86 -3.53 23.29
C ASP A 83 19.16 -4.35 23.41
N PRO A 84 20.35 -3.73 23.25
CA PRO A 84 21.64 -4.38 23.45
C PRO A 84 21.81 -5.00 24.83
N ALA A 85 21.30 -4.38 25.90
CA ALA A 85 21.44 -4.92 27.26
C ALA A 85 20.69 -6.25 27.42
N THR A 86 19.56 -6.39 26.73
CA THR A 86 18.78 -7.63 26.70
C THR A 86 19.43 -8.70 25.81
N TYR A 87 19.82 -8.33 24.58
CA TYR A 87 20.17 -9.32 23.55
C TYR A 87 21.67 -9.54 23.33
N ALA A 88 22.53 -8.58 23.67
CA ALA A 88 23.98 -8.70 23.55
C ALA A 88 24.73 -8.11 24.77
N PRO A 89 24.53 -8.63 26.00
CA PRO A 89 25.15 -8.09 27.22
C PRO A 89 26.66 -8.35 27.35
N GLY A 90 27.32 -8.80 26.27
CA GLY A 90 28.68 -9.34 26.26
C GLY A 90 29.79 -8.29 26.47
N PRO A 91 31.06 -8.74 26.50
CA PRO A 91 32.22 -7.93 26.88
C PRO A 91 32.69 -6.91 25.83
N PHE A 92 32.03 -6.81 24.67
CA PHE A 92 32.20 -5.67 23.76
C PHE A 92 31.57 -4.44 24.44
N ARG A 93 32.43 -3.81 25.24
CA ARG A 93 32.24 -2.70 26.17
C ARG A 93 30.79 -2.30 26.44
N ARG A 94 30.35 -2.54 27.69
CA ARG A 94 29.39 -1.65 28.37
C ARG A 94 29.78 -0.20 28.04
N GLY A 95 29.12 0.43 27.05
CA GLY A 95 29.30 1.84 26.70
C GLY A 95 29.91 2.22 25.34
N GLU A 96 30.20 1.33 24.37
CA GLU A 96 30.78 1.80 23.08
C GLU A 96 29.83 1.90 21.89
N ILE A 97 28.78 1.10 21.81
CA ILE A 97 27.77 1.22 20.74
C ILE A 97 26.42 1.47 21.40
N GLU A 98 26.16 2.74 21.71
CA GLU A 98 24.84 3.19 22.11
C GLU A 98 23.93 3.14 20.90
N ARG A 99 22.88 2.32 20.96
CA ARG A 99 21.87 2.34 19.92
C ARG A 99 21.01 3.57 20.09
N ALA A 100 20.98 4.41 19.07
CA ALA A 100 20.18 5.63 19.04
C ALA A 100 19.55 5.81 17.67
N PHE A 101 18.38 6.44 17.64
CA PHE A 101 17.82 6.88 16.38
C PHE A 101 18.69 7.97 15.78
N ALA A 102 18.92 7.89 14.47
CA ALA A 102 19.45 9.02 13.71
C ALA A 102 18.60 10.27 14.00
N PRO A 103 19.23 11.45 14.12
CA PRO A 103 18.50 12.71 14.27
C PRO A 103 17.42 12.82 13.18
N ALA A 104 16.23 13.31 13.53
CA ALA A 104 15.11 13.38 12.59
C ALA A 104 15.45 14.21 11.33
N GLU A 105 16.27 15.25 11.50
CA GLU A 105 16.73 16.15 10.45
C GLU A 105 17.94 15.60 9.65
N SER A 106 18.44 14.41 9.99
CA SER A 106 19.57 13.82 9.27
C SER A 106 19.14 13.30 7.89
N ASP A 107 19.94 13.63 6.87
CA ASP A 107 19.84 13.07 5.52
C ASP A 107 20.01 11.53 5.48
N ALA A 108 20.48 10.92 6.57
CA ALA A 108 20.61 9.48 6.66
C ALA A 108 19.25 8.76 6.63
N ASN A 109 18.20 9.34 7.23
CA ASN A 109 16.86 8.75 7.19
C ASN A 109 16.33 8.64 5.74
N PRO A 110 16.21 9.73 4.95
CA PRO A 110 15.73 9.63 3.58
C PRO A 110 16.65 8.80 2.68
N TYR A 111 17.99 8.84 2.90
CA TYR A 111 18.92 7.97 2.18
C TYR A 111 18.61 6.49 2.39
N TYR A 112 18.45 6.05 3.64
CA TYR A 112 18.19 4.65 3.95
C TYR A 112 16.75 4.22 3.64
N GLU A 113 15.77 5.11 3.75
CA GLU A 113 14.41 4.88 3.25
C GLU A 113 14.41 4.63 1.74
N GLN A 114 15.17 5.41 0.97
CA GLN A 114 15.31 5.21 -0.47
C GLN A 114 16.11 3.93 -0.79
N ARG A 115 17.22 3.69 -0.10
CA ARG A 115 18.08 2.52 -0.31
C ARG A 115 17.35 1.22 -0.05
N PHE A 116 16.54 1.18 1.00
CA PHE A 116 15.74 0.01 1.39
C PHE A 116 14.28 0.14 0.99
N ALA A 117 13.97 1.04 0.04
CA ALA A 117 12.64 1.15 -0.53
C ALA A 117 12.28 -0.19 -1.16
N VAL A 118 11.32 -0.87 -0.55
CA VAL A 118 10.77 -2.08 -1.14
C VAL A 118 9.88 -1.63 -2.30
N ALA A 119 10.05 -2.23 -3.47
CA ALA A 119 9.06 -2.14 -4.55
C ALA A 119 7.77 -2.80 -4.02
N ALA A 120 7.02 -2.06 -3.22
CA ALA A 120 5.95 -2.64 -2.45
C ALA A 120 4.73 -2.85 -3.33
N THR A 121 3.91 -3.83 -2.96
CA THR A 121 2.50 -3.84 -3.36
C THR A 121 1.77 -2.79 -2.52
N TRP A 122 2.27 -1.54 -2.56
CA TRP A 122 1.65 -0.47 -1.81
C TRP A 122 0.29 -0.22 -2.46
N PRO A 123 -0.78 -0.09 -1.66
CA PRO A 123 -2.05 0.33 -2.21
C PRO A 123 -1.85 1.65 -2.99
N PRO A 124 -2.59 1.88 -4.09
CA PRO A 124 -2.43 3.06 -4.93
C PRO A 124 -2.92 4.36 -4.26
N PHE A 125 -3.00 4.38 -2.92
CA PHE A 125 -3.58 5.45 -2.12
C PHE A 125 -2.80 5.72 -0.83
N PRO A 126 -2.82 6.96 -0.31
CA PRO A 126 -2.28 7.30 1.00
C PRO A 126 -2.98 6.51 2.13
N LEU A 127 -2.23 6.26 3.20
CA LEU A 127 -2.70 5.51 4.36
C LEU A 127 -2.72 6.42 5.60
N ALA A 128 -3.89 6.59 6.22
CA ALA A 128 -4.00 7.05 7.61
C ALA A 128 -4.05 5.84 8.56
N VAL A 129 -4.60 4.72 8.10
CA VAL A 129 -4.59 3.42 8.79
C VAL A 129 -3.87 2.38 7.93
N GLY A 130 -2.97 1.60 8.53
CA GLY A 130 -2.35 0.43 7.93
C GLY A 130 -2.56 -0.81 8.81
N TYR A 131 -2.28 -2.01 8.31
CA TYR A 131 -2.32 -3.23 9.12
C TYR A 131 -0.93 -3.59 9.65
N ASP A 132 -0.82 -3.93 10.94
CA ASP A 132 0.41 -4.41 11.55
C ASP A 132 0.29 -5.92 11.83
N PHE A 133 0.99 -6.70 11.00
CA PHE A 133 1.06 -8.16 11.07
C PHE A 133 1.69 -8.70 12.37
N GLY A 134 2.46 -7.89 13.11
CA GLY A 134 3.03 -8.30 14.39
C GLY A 134 2.05 -8.13 15.55
N ARG A 135 1.13 -7.17 15.43
CA ARG A 135 0.10 -6.86 16.43
C ARG A 135 -1.28 -7.42 16.11
N ASN A 136 -1.47 -7.90 14.88
CA ASN A 136 -2.73 -8.40 14.37
C ASN A 136 -3.87 -7.37 14.45
N CYS A 137 -3.56 -6.08 14.26
CA CYS A 137 -4.52 -4.98 14.35
C CYS A 137 -4.23 -3.87 13.33
N GLY A 138 -5.22 -3.00 13.13
CA GLY A 138 -5.03 -1.75 12.41
C GLY A 138 -4.17 -0.78 13.24
N ILE A 139 -3.28 -0.07 12.58
CA ILE A 139 -2.44 0.98 13.17
C ILE A 139 -2.80 2.32 12.55
N ARG A 140 -3.16 3.28 13.40
CA ARG A 140 -3.43 4.66 13.04
C ARG A 140 -2.13 5.47 13.01
N TRP A 141 -1.64 5.74 11.80
CA TRP A 141 -0.47 6.61 11.55
C TRP A 141 -0.84 8.09 11.56
N ARG A 142 -2.09 8.42 11.21
CA ARG A 142 -2.61 9.80 11.20
C ARG A 142 -4.05 9.79 11.70
N ALA A 143 -4.50 10.90 12.30
CA ALA A 143 -5.87 11.00 12.83
C ALA A 143 -6.94 10.77 11.75
N ALA A 144 -6.75 11.40 10.58
CA ALA A 144 -7.55 11.22 9.38
C ALA A 144 -6.72 11.61 8.15
N LEU A 145 -7.17 11.20 6.96
CA LEU A 145 -6.66 11.75 5.70
C LEU A 145 -7.09 13.22 5.56
N PRO A 146 -6.20 14.13 5.13
CA PRO A 146 -6.58 15.48 4.74
C PRO A 146 -7.73 15.48 3.72
N ASP A 147 -8.62 16.48 3.76
CA ASP A 147 -9.74 16.61 2.82
C ASP A 147 -9.30 16.53 1.35
N ALA A 148 -8.15 17.14 1.03
CA ALA A 148 -7.57 17.11 -0.32
C ALA A 148 -7.19 15.69 -0.74
N ASP A 149 -6.62 14.89 0.16
CA ASP A 149 -6.27 13.49 -0.11
C ASP A 149 -7.55 12.65 -0.25
N GLN A 150 -8.58 12.91 0.56
CA GLN A 150 -9.88 12.24 0.43
C GLN A 150 -10.55 12.52 -0.93
N LEU A 151 -10.54 13.78 -1.38
CA LEU A 151 -11.06 14.12 -2.71
C LEU A 151 -10.23 13.46 -3.82
N TRP A 152 -8.90 13.43 -3.68
CA TRP A 152 -8.03 12.75 -4.64
C TRP A 152 -8.43 11.27 -4.79
N LEU A 153 -8.66 10.56 -3.68
CA LEU A 153 -9.16 9.18 -3.72
C LEU A 153 -10.46 9.05 -4.49
N LEU A 154 -11.43 9.91 -4.18
CA LEU A 154 -12.74 9.91 -4.82
C LEU A 154 -12.64 10.14 -6.32
N LEU A 155 -11.82 11.09 -6.77
CA LEU A 155 -11.58 11.39 -8.18
C LEU A 155 -10.97 10.21 -8.96
N TRP A 156 -10.17 9.38 -8.28
CA TRP A 156 -9.58 8.14 -8.80
C TRP A 156 -10.44 6.89 -8.53
N GLY A 157 -11.68 7.07 -8.08
CA GLY A 157 -12.64 5.99 -7.93
C GLY A 157 -12.49 5.15 -6.65
N HIS A 158 -11.79 5.67 -5.66
CA HIS A 158 -11.58 5.03 -4.37
C HIS A 158 -12.44 5.70 -3.29
N HIS A 159 -12.92 4.91 -2.33
CA HIS A 159 -13.62 5.44 -1.16
C HIS A 159 -12.62 6.19 -0.25
N PRO A 160 -13.01 7.27 0.46
CA PRO A 160 -12.11 8.00 1.36
C PRO A 160 -11.49 7.15 2.48
N GLN A 161 -12.09 6.00 2.77
CA GLN A 161 -11.61 5.03 3.78
C GLN A 161 -11.05 3.75 3.14
N SER A 162 -10.49 3.84 1.94
CA SER A 162 -9.89 2.68 1.28
C SER A 162 -8.68 2.14 2.05
N ASP A 163 -8.00 2.97 2.84
CA ASP A 163 -6.92 2.59 3.76
C ASP A 163 -7.42 1.74 4.93
N LEU A 164 -8.50 2.16 5.61
CA LEU A 164 -9.18 1.36 6.63
C LEU A 164 -9.63 0.03 6.06
N LEU A 165 -10.22 0.05 4.87
CA LEU A 165 -10.72 -1.15 4.21
C LEU A 165 -9.58 -2.09 3.81
N HIS A 166 -8.45 -1.55 3.33
CA HIS A 166 -7.25 -2.32 3.04
C HIS A 166 -6.72 -2.99 4.30
N ALA A 167 -6.60 -2.25 5.40
CA ALA A 167 -6.15 -2.79 6.67
C ALA A 167 -7.09 -3.89 7.21
N TYR A 168 -8.41 -3.68 7.09
CA TYR A 168 -9.40 -4.69 7.46
C TYR A 168 -9.31 -5.95 6.60
N LEU A 169 -9.16 -5.81 5.28
CA LEU A 169 -8.97 -6.94 4.37
C LEU A 169 -7.70 -7.71 4.71
N CYS A 170 -6.60 -7.01 5.00
CA CYS A 170 -5.37 -7.64 5.49
C CYS A 170 -5.64 -8.41 6.78
N ALA A 171 -6.33 -7.82 7.77
CA ALA A 171 -6.67 -8.50 9.02
C ALA A 171 -7.55 -9.75 8.82
N GLN A 172 -8.46 -9.73 7.86
CA GLN A 172 -9.30 -10.89 7.54
C GLN A 172 -8.51 -12.00 6.85
N LEU A 173 -7.48 -11.65 6.09
CA LEU A 173 -6.66 -12.58 5.32
C LEU A 173 -5.35 -12.97 6.01
N ASP A 174 -5.00 -12.32 7.12
CA ASP A 174 -3.91 -12.73 8.00
C ASP A 174 -4.41 -13.77 9.01
N PHE A 175 -4.21 -15.04 8.69
CA PHE A 175 -4.67 -16.18 9.50
C PHE A 175 -3.52 -17.06 10.00
N ALA A 176 -2.27 -16.75 9.64
CA ALA A 176 -1.12 -17.64 9.83
C ALA A 176 -0.29 -17.20 11.06
N ALA A 177 -0.81 -17.53 12.24
CA ALA A 177 -0.22 -17.15 13.53
C ALA A 177 1.23 -17.64 13.73
N GLU A 178 1.68 -18.63 12.95
CA GLU A 178 3.08 -19.05 12.92
C GLU A 178 4.05 -17.95 12.45
N HIS A 179 3.55 -16.88 11.85
CA HIS A 179 4.33 -15.72 11.41
C HIS A 179 4.40 -14.59 12.44
N ASP A 180 3.54 -14.56 13.47
CA ASP A 180 3.46 -13.47 14.45
C ASP A 180 4.82 -13.12 15.07
N ALA A 181 5.58 -14.13 15.51
CA ALA A 181 6.90 -13.92 16.09
C ALA A 181 7.91 -13.33 15.10
N ALA A 182 7.82 -13.73 13.82
CA ALA A 182 8.65 -13.17 12.76
C ALA A 182 8.22 -11.73 12.44
N ALA A 183 6.91 -11.47 12.33
CA ALA A 183 6.38 -10.14 12.08
C ALA A 183 6.78 -9.15 13.20
N GLU A 184 6.67 -9.57 14.46
CA GLU A 184 7.10 -8.82 15.64
C GLU A 184 8.61 -8.53 15.64
N HIS A 185 9.43 -9.45 15.16
CA HIS A 185 10.87 -9.24 15.00
C HIS A 185 11.18 -8.26 13.87
N PHE A 186 10.60 -8.49 12.68
CA PHE A 186 10.91 -7.72 11.47
C PHE A 186 10.28 -6.32 11.45
N ARG A 187 9.31 -6.01 12.33
CA ARG A 187 8.79 -4.63 12.47
C ARG A 187 9.72 -3.69 13.24
N ARG A 188 10.78 -4.20 13.89
CA ARG A 188 11.74 -3.37 14.62
C ARG A 188 12.54 -2.51 13.65
N ALA A 189 12.96 -1.33 14.12
CA ALA A 189 13.82 -0.44 13.34
C ALA A 189 15.14 -1.14 12.97
N TYR A 190 15.59 -0.95 11.74
CA TYR A 190 16.90 -1.42 11.30
C TYR A 190 18.00 -0.58 11.96
N CYS A 191 19.02 -1.27 12.50
CA CYS A 191 20.22 -0.65 13.06
C CYS A 191 21.44 -1.11 12.27
N ASP A 192 22.34 -0.18 11.92
CA ASP A 192 23.64 -0.52 11.34
C ASP A 192 24.62 -1.08 12.39
N LEU A 193 25.82 -1.46 11.94
CA LEU A 193 26.90 -1.94 12.84
C LEU A 193 27.39 -0.87 13.82
N SER A 194 27.15 0.41 13.52
CA SER A 194 27.52 1.55 14.36
C SER A 194 26.48 1.85 15.44
N GLY A 195 25.36 1.11 15.46
CA GLY A 195 24.26 1.32 16.41
C GLY A 195 23.25 2.39 15.99
N THR A 196 23.38 2.99 14.81
CA THR A 196 22.44 3.99 14.33
C THR A 196 21.17 3.30 13.85
N ALA A 197 20.03 3.62 14.47
CA ALA A 197 18.72 3.18 14.04
C ALA A 197 18.09 4.22 13.11
N TYR A 198 17.48 3.80 12.00
CA TYR A 198 16.88 4.72 11.04
C TYR A 198 15.36 4.74 11.19
N ARG A 199 14.78 5.94 11.33
CA ARG A 199 13.32 6.09 11.37
C ARG A 199 12.77 5.74 9.98
N GLY A 200 11.58 5.13 9.95
CA GLY A 200 10.95 4.67 8.69
C GLY A 200 11.52 3.37 8.12
N VAL A 201 12.73 2.96 8.50
CA VAL A 201 13.34 1.71 8.03
C VAL A 201 13.20 0.60 9.08
N GLN A 202 12.36 -0.38 8.78
CA GLN A 202 12.24 -1.59 9.58
C GLN A 202 13.22 -2.67 9.08
N LEU A 203 13.53 -3.66 9.92
CA LEU A 203 14.24 -4.87 9.49
C LEU A 203 13.54 -5.54 8.31
N TYR A 204 12.20 -5.49 8.25
CA TYR A 204 11.43 -5.93 7.09
C TYR A 204 11.87 -5.24 5.79
N HIS A 205 12.01 -3.91 5.80
CA HIS A 205 12.43 -3.14 4.61
C HIS A 205 13.85 -3.51 4.20
N ALA A 206 14.76 -3.58 5.16
CA ALA A 206 16.15 -3.95 4.93
C ALA A 206 16.26 -5.33 4.24
N PHE A 207 15.58 -6.35 4.78
CA PHE A 207 15.58 -7.70 4.20
C PHE A 207 14.83 -7.80 2.86
N ALA A 208 13.70 -7.10 2.71
CA ALA A 208 12.89 -7.12 1.48
C ALA A 208 13.55 -6.36 0.31
N SER A 209 14.50 -5.47 0.59
CA SER A 209 15.17 -4.65 -0.43
C SER A 209 16.08 -5.43 -1.37
N THR A 210 16.43 -6.68 -1.02
CA THR A 210 17.46 -7.52 -1.69
C THR A 210 18.87 -6.92 -1.71
N GLN A 211 19.08 -5.76 -1.06
CA GLN A 211 20.39 -5.14 -0.92
C GLN A 211 21.22 -5.87 0.12
N PRO A 212 22.57 -5.80 0.04
CA PRO A 212 23.42 -6.18 1.15
C PRO A 212 23.09 -5.33 2.38
N ILE A 213 22.81 -6.00 3.49
CA ILE A 213 22.53 -5.39 4.79
C ILE A 213 23.55 -5.88 5.82
N ASP A 214 23.87 -5.01 6.75
CA ASP A 214 24.61 -5.41 7.93
C ASP A 214 23.65 -5.92 8.99
N MET A 215 24.04 -6.99 9.70
CA MET A 215 23.22 -7.56 10.75
C MET A 215 24.00 -7.55 12.07
N PRO A 216 23.74 -6.58 12.95
CA PRO A 216 24.35 -6.58 14.27
C PRO A 216 23.92 -7.80 15.08
N ASP A 217 24.84 -8.35 15.89
CA ASP A 217 24.59 -9.48 16.79
C ASP A 217 23.32 -9.29 17.65
N VAL A 218 23.02 -8.06 18.06
CA VAL A 218 21.84 -7.73 18.85
C VAL A 218 20.55 -8.20 18.16
N ASP A 219 20.39 -7.92 16.86
CA ASP A 219 19.19 -8.29 16.11
C ASP A 219 19.18 -9.78 15.78
N VAL A 220 20.36 -10.35 15.47
CA VAL A 220 20.53 -11.80 15.25
C VAL A 220 20.15 -12.61 16.50
N ILE A 221 20.66 -12.23 17.67
CA ILE A 221 20.38 -12.91 18.95
C ILE A 221 18.92 -12.68 19.35
N ALA A 222 18.36 -11.50 19.07
CA ALA A 222 16.94 -11.26 19.27
C ALA A 222 16.07 -12.22 18.46
N PHE A 223 16.40 -12.44 17.18
CA PHE A 223 15.72 -13.46 16.38
C PHE A 223 15.87 -14.85 16.99
N ALA A 224 17.10 -15.25 17.35
CA ALA A 224 17.37 -16.57 17.91
C ALA A 224 16.49 -16.85 19.13
N ARG A 225 16.38 -15.87 20.04
CA ARG A 225 15.61 -16.02 21.28
C ARG A 225 14.11 -15.87 21.08
N ALA A 226 13.67 -14.86 20.34
CA ALA A 226 12.25 -14.54 20.21
C ALA A 226 11.54 -15.44 19.21
N VAL A 227 12.20 -15.80 18.10
CA VAL A 227 11.61 -16.53 16.98
C VAL A 227 12.03 -17.99 16.97
N ALA A 228 13.34 -18.26 17.00
CA ALA A 228 13.86 -19.64 16.97
C ALA A 228 13.82 -20.35 18.34
N LYS A 229 13.52 -19.61 19.42
CA LYS A 229 13.50 -20.08 20.81
C LYS A 229 14.83 -20.71 21.28
N ASP A 230 15.95 -20.28 20.69
CA ASP A 230 17.31 -20.70 21.04
C ASP A 230 18.02 -19.63 21.87
N ARG A 231 18.42 -19.98 23.09
CA ARG A 231 19.13 -19.10 24.04
C ARG A 231 20.65 -19.31 24.06
N SER A 232 21.17 -20.21 23.24
CA SER A 232 22.58 -20.63 23.24
C SER A 232 23.51 -19.70 22.44
N PHE A 233 22.98 -18.58 21.93
CA PHE A 233 23.74 -17.54 21.25
C PHE A 233 24.03 -16.36 22.19
N SER A 234 25.28 -15.90 22.16
CA SER A 234 25.80 -14.74 22.88
C SER A 234 26.71 -13.95 21.96
N SER A 235 26.81 -12.64 22.17
CA SER A 235 27.73 -11.78 21.43
C SER A 235 29.14 -11.83 22.06
N PRO A 236 30.23 -11.91 21.27
CA PRO A 236 30.23 -11.99 19.80
C PRO A 236 29.74 -13.36 19.32
N ILE A 237 28.96 -13.41 18.23
CA ILE A 237 28.61 -14.70 17.63
C ILE A 237 29.83 -15.22 16.84
N PRO A 238 30.44 -16.36 17.25
CA PRO A 238 31.64 -16.86 16.59
C PRO A 238 31.37 -17.25 15.14
N ALA A 239 32.35 -17.04 14.26
CA ALA A 239 32.30 -17.43 12.86
C ALA A 239 32.42 -18.95 12.68
N ASN A 240 31.32 -19.67 12.86
CA ASN A 240 31.26 -21.12 12.73
C ASN A 240 29.94 -21.60 12.11
N VAL A 241 29.85 -22.91 11.90
CA VAL A 241 28.66 -23.60 11.34
C VAL A 241 27.37 -23.28 12.11
N LYS A 242 27.46 -23.02 13.42
CA LYS A 242 26.28 -22.65 14.23
C LYS A 242 25.74 -21.27 13.85
N ARG A 243 26.62 -20.29 13.57
CA ARG A 243 26.24 -18.97 13.07
C ARG A 243 25.60 -19.06 11.69
N GLU A 244 26.20 -19.84 10.78
CA GLU A 244 25.69 -20.03 9.42
C GLU A 244 24.26 -20.62 9.44
N LYS A 245 24.02 -21.63 10.28
CA LYS A 245 22.68 -22.21 10.47
C LYS A 245 21.68 -21.19 11.02
N LEU A 246 22.09 -20.30 11.92
CA LEU A 246 21.22 -19.24 12.43
C LEU A 246 20.85 -18.24 11.34
N TYR A 247 21.82 -17.80 10.54
CA TYR A 247 21.56 -16.88 9.42
C TYR A 247 20.65 -17.51 8.38
N GLU A 248 20.85 -18.80 8.08
CA GLU A 248 19.95 -19.54 7.20
C GLU A 248 18.52 -19.63 7.75
N ALA A 249 18.38 -19.88 9.05
CA ALA A 249 17.09 -19.89 9.72
C ALA A 249 16.39 -18.52 9.66
N ILE A 250 17.14 -17.42 9.84
CA ILE A 250 16.62 -16.06 9.67
C ILE A 250 16.11 -15.86 8.25
N ARG A 251 16.92 -16.20 7.24
CA ARG A 251 16.56 -16.07 5.82
C ARG A 251 15.31 -16.87 5.48
N THR A 252 15.27 -18.15 5.87
CA THR A 252 14.14 -19.04 5.61
C THR A 252 12.87 -18.51 6.27
N ARG A 253 12.97 -18.07 7.53
CA ARG A 253 11.80 -17.54 8.25
C ARG A 253 11.34 -16.19 7.70
N PHE A 254 12.26 -15.31 7.34
CA PHE A 254 11.95 -14.05 6.66
C PHE A 254 11.22 -14.33 5.36
N LEU A 255 11.74 -15.20 4.50
CA LEU A 255 11.13 -15.50 3.20
C LEU A 255 9.70 -16.02 3.35
N ALA A 256 9.46 -16.92 4.30
CA ALA A 256 8.11 -17.43 4.57
C ALA A 256 7.15 -16.32 5.03
N TYR A 257 7.60 -15.47 5.98
CA TYR A 257 6.80 -14.33 6.44
C TYR A 257 6.55 -13.30 5.32
N TYR A 258 7.60 -12.98 4.56
CA TYR A 258 7.55 -12.03 3.46
C TYR A 258 6.55 -12.48 2.39
N GLN A 259 6.60 -13.75 1.96
CA GLN A 259 5.64 -14.32 0.99
C GLN A 259 4.19 -14.28 1.51
N HIS A 260 3.99 -14.57 2.79
CA HIS A 260 2.67 -14.47 3.43
C HIS A 260 2.16 -13.03 3.41
N ARG A 261 2.94 -12.09 3.96
CA ARG A 261 2.59 -10.67 4.02
C ARG A 261 2.29 -10.09 2.65
N THR A 262 3.17 -10.30 1.66
CA THR A 262 2.96 -9.73 0.32
C THR A 262 1.77 -10.34 -0.41
N TRP A 263 1.46 -11.61 -0.15
CA TRP A 263 0.24 -12.24 -0.67
C TRP A 263 -1.02 -11.63 -0.06
N VAL A 264 -1.04 -11.43 1.27
CA VAL A 264 -2.16 -10.78 1.98
C VAL A 264 -2.37 -9.36 1.45
N GLU A 265 -1.29 -8.57 1.37
CA GLU A 265 -1.33 -7.20 0.85
C GLU A 265 -1.80 -7.17 -0.62
N ALA A 266 -1.33 -8.08 -1.47
CA ALA A 266 -1.78 -8.20 -2.86
C ALA A 266 -3.26 -8.54 -2.97
N ALA A 267 -3.75 -9.47 -2.16
CA ALA A 267 -5.17 -9.85 -2.13
C ALA A 267 -6.07 -8.67 -1.71
N ALA A 268 -5.68 -7.94 -0.65
CA ALA A 268 -6.38 -6.74 -0.22
C ALA A 268 -6.37 -5.64 -1.30
N THR A 269 -5.21 -5.42 -1.94
CA THR A 269 -5.06 -4.43 -3.02
C THR A 269 -5.93 -4.78 -4.24
N ILE A 270 -5.90 -6.03 -4.72
CA ILE A 270 -6.73 -6.50 -5.86
C ILE A 270 -8.22 -6.46 -5.55
N TYR A 271 -8.61 -6.61 -4.28
CA TYR A 271 -10.00 -6.45 -3.89
C TYR A 271 -10.52 -5.03 -4.15
N LEU A 272 -9.73 -4.04 -3.75
CA LEU A 272 -10.06 -2.62 -3.87
C LEU A 272 -9.89 -2.10 -5.28
N ASP A 273 -8.82 -2.54 -5.93
CA ASP A 273 -8.47 -2.15 -7.28
C ASP A 273 -8.01 -3.37 -8.09
N PRO A 274 -8.89 -3.92 -8.95
CA PRO A 274 -8.53 -5.09 -9.76
C PRO A 274 -7.45 -4.79 -10.82
N GLU A 275 -7.11 -3.52 -11.02
CA GLU A 275 -6.11 -3.03 -11.98
C GLU A 275 -4.86 -2.47 -11.30
N ALA A 276 -4.83 -2.43 -9.96
CA ALA A 276 -3.66 -1.94 -9.23
C ALA A 276 -2.44 -2.77 -9.59
N ARG A 277 -1.31 -2.09 -9.83
CA ARG A 277 -0.03 -2.74 -10.12
C ARG A 277 0.37 -3.60 -8.93
N LEU A 278 0.63 -4.87 -9.19
CA LEU A 278 1.27 -5.75 -8.23
C LEU A 278 2.78 -5.75 -8.46
N ARG A 279 3.49 -6.37 -7.53
CA ARG A 279 4.88 -6.72 -7.75
C ARG A 279 4.95 -7.73 -8.88
N GLU A 280 6.04 -7.69 -9.66
CA GLU A 280 6.20 -8.55 -10.83
C GLU A 280 6.04 -10.03 -10.47
N GLU A 281 6.63 -10.46 -9.36
CA GLU A 281 6.51 -11.82 -8.83
C GLU A 281 5.09 -12.22 -8.38
N HIS A 282 4.18 -11.25 -8.22
CA HIS A 282 2.79 -11.45 -7.80
C HIS A 282 1.77 -11.19 -8.91
N GLU A 283 2.16 -10.66 -10.08
CA GLU A 283 1.21 -10.41 -11.17
C GLU A 283 0.48 -11.69 -11.62
N GLY A 284 1.17 -12.83 -11.60
CA GLY A 284 0.56 -14.14 -11.86
C GLY A 284 -0.55 -14.53 -10.88
N LEU A 285 -0.68 -13.87 -9.72
CA LEU A 285 -1.74 -14.13 -8.74
C LEU A 285 -3.03 -13.37 -9.05
N ARG A 286 -3.00 -12.35 -9.91
CA ARG A 286 -4.15 -11.46 -10.13
C ARG A 286 -5.42 -12.21 -10.54
N GLU A 287 -5.33 -13.05 -11.56
CA GLU A 287 -6.47 -13.84 -12.05
C GLU A 287 -7.01 -14.79 -10.98
N ARG A 288 -6.09 -15.45 -10.26
CA ARG A 288 -6.41 -16.37 -9.16
C ARG A 288 -7.14 -15.67 -8.02
N LEU A 289 -6.67 -14.50 -7.61
CA LEU A 289 -7.26 -13.70 -6.54
C LEU A 289 -8.64 -13.16 -6.95
N LEU A 290 -8.78 -12.65 -8.17
CA LEU A 290 -10.06 -12.18 -8.70
C LEU A 290 -11.09 -13.31 -8.77
N PHE A 291 -10.67 -14.47 -9.26
CA PHE A 291 -11.51 -15.67 -9.30
C PHE A 291 -11.91 -16.12 -7.89
N ALA A 292 -10.95 -16.21 -6.97
CA ALA A 292 -11.22 -16.63 -5.60
C ALA A 292 -12.22 -15.70 -4.90
N PHE A 293 -12.13 -14.38 -5.13
CA PHE A 293 -13.14 -13.46 -4.62
C PHE A 293 -14.50 -13.67 -5.28
N ALA A 294 -14.56 -13.89 -6.60
CA ALA A 294 -15.81 -14.14 -7.30
C ALA A 294 -16.52 -15.40 -6.77
N GLU A 295 -15.80 -16.51 -6.64
CA GLU A 295 -16.29 -17.79 -6.10
C GLU A 295 -16.83 -17.69 -4.67
N HIS A 296 -16.26 -16.77 -3.88
CA HIS A 296 -16.66 -16.55 -2.49
C HIS A 296 -17.59 -15.35 -2.31
N GLY A 297 -18.21 -14.86 -3.38
CA GLY A 297 -19.19 -13.75 -3.32
C GLY A 297 -18.60 -12.44 -2.82
N SER A 298 -17.30 -12.24 -3.04
CA SER A 298 -16.49 -11.13 -2.53
C SER A 298 -16.49 -11.00 -1.00
N ASP A 299 -16.68 -12.10 -0.27
CA ASP A 299 -16.61 -12.12 1.20
C ASP A 299 -15.21 -12.56 1.69
N PRO A 300 -14.43 -11.66 2.32
CA PRO A 300 -13.10 -11.98 2.82
C PRO A 300 -13.08 -13.11 3.85
N ALA A 301 -14.15 -13.26 4.66
CA ALA A 301 -14.23 -14.31 5.67
C ALA A 301 -14.38 -15.70 5.02
N LYS A 302 -15.14 -15.78 3.93
CA LYS A 302 -15.27 -17.02 3.13
C LYS A 302 -13.96 -17.36 2.41
N LEU A 303 -13.26 -16.35 1.89
CA LEU A 303 -11.95 -16.54 1.29
C LEU A 303 -10.93 -17.07 2.32
N ARG A 304 -10.88 -16.47 3.52
CA ARG A 304 -10.07 -16.95 4.65
C ARG A 304 -10.40 -18.41 4.99
N ALA A 305 -11.67 -18.75 5.12
CA ALA A 305 -12.10 -20.12 5.41
C ALA A 305 -11.68 -21.10 4.30
N SER A 306 -11.67 -20.66 3.04
CA SER A 306 -11.17 -21.43 1.91
C SER A 306 -9.68 -21.74 2.04
N PHE A 307 -8.88 -20.73 2.41
CA PHE A 307 -7.45 -20.93 2.66
C PHE A 307 -7.21 -21.89 3.84
N ALA A 308 -7.90 -21.69 4.97
CA ALA A 308 -7.72 -22.51 6.16
C ALA A 308 -7.93 -24.02 5.88
N ARG A 309 -8.82 -24.36 4.93
CA ARG A 309 -9.03 -25.75 4.49
C ARG A 309 -7.86 -26.32 3.69
N ALA A 310 -7.16 -25.49 2.91
CA ALA A 310 -6.02 -25.89 2.10
C ALA A 310 -4.73 -26.07 2.90
N LYS A 311 -4.66 -25.50 4.11
CA LYS A 311 -3.52 -25.53 5.06
C LYS A 311 -2.25 -24.80 4.62
N THR A 312 -1.93 -24.81 3.33
CA THR A 312 -0.77 -24.08 2.78
C THR A 312 -1.20 -23.21 1.60
N ARG A 313 -0.42 -22.16 1.35
CA ARG A 313 -0.61 -21.26 0.22
C ARG A 313 -0.55 -22.00 -1.11
N ASP A 314 0.43 -22.88 -1.29
CA ASP A 314 0.63 -23.60 -2.55
C ASP A 314 -0.53 -24.57 -2.82
N ALA A 315 -0.98 -25.30 -1.79
CA ALA A 315 -2.16 -26.16 -1.91
C ALA A 315 -3.44 -25.36 -2.23
N TRP A 316 -3.56 -24.15 -1.69
CA TRP A 316 -4.66 -23.25 -2.00
C TRP A 316 -4.59 -22.76 -3.45
N ILE A 317 -3.41 -22.36 -3.93
CA ILE A 317 -3.18 -21.96 -5.33
C ILE A 317 -3.53 -23.10 -6.28
N GLU A 318 -3.11 -24.34 -5.99
CA GLU A 318 -3.47 -25.50 -6.81
C GLU A 318 -4.97 -25.77 -6.87
N LEU A 319 -5.70 -25.54 -5.77
CA LEU A 319 -7.16 -25.67 -5.75
C LEU A 319 -7.81 -24.62 -6.64
N ILE A 320 -7.33 -23.37 -6.59
CA ILE A 320 -7.80 -22.30 -7.45
C ILE A 320 -7.48 -22.58 -8.92
N ASP A 321 -6.28 -23.06 -9.23
CA ASP A 321 -5.87 -23.40 -10.59
C ASP A 321 -6.75 -24.50 -11.18
N ARG A 322 -7.03 -25.57 -10.40
CA ARG A 322 -7.98 -26.61 -10.83
C ARG A 322 -9.39 -26.06 -11.06
N ALA A 323 -9.86 -25.14 -10.22
CA ALA A 323 -11.17 -24.54 -10.36
C ALA A 323 -11.26 -23.59 -11.57
N LEU A 324 -10.18 -22.89 -11.91
CA LEU A 324 -10.07 -22.02 -13.07
C LEU A 324 -10.17 -22.77 -14.41
N GLU A 325 -9.85 -24.06 -14.44
CA GLU A 325 -10.00 -24.91 -15.62
C GLU A 325 -11.46 -25.36 -15.87
N ALA A 326 -12.37 -25.10 -14.93
CA ALA A 326 -13.78 -25.43 -15.12
C ALA A 326 -14.44 -24.55 -16.21
N PRO A 327 -15.37 -25.09 -17.02
CA PRO A 327 -16.07 -24.32 -18.03
C PRO A 327 -16.78 -23.10 -17.43
N GLY A 328 -16.47 -21.90 -17.92
CA GLY A 328 -17.08 -20.64 -17.47
C GLY A 328 -16.42 -19.97 -16.26
N ALA A 329 -15.47 -20.62 -15.58
CA ALA A 329 -14.77 -20.07 -14.40
C ALA A 329 -14.08 -18.72 -14.71
N ARG A 330 -13.34 -18.66 -15.83
CA ARG A 330 -12.66 -17.43 -16.28
C ARG A 330 -13.64 -16.31 -16.65
N ALA A 331 -14.81 -16.66 -17.20
CA ALA A 331 -15.84 -15.68 -17.52
C ALA A 331 -16.43 -15.04 -16.23
N GLY A 332 -16.62 -15.83 -15.17
CA GLY A 332 -17.03 -15.32 -13.85
C GLY A 332 -16.00 -14.37 -13.25
N SER A 333 -14.72 -14.73 -13.28
CA SER A 333 -13.62 -13.86 -12.84
C SER A 333 -13.56 -12.54 -13.63
N ALA A 334 -13.69 -12.61 -14.96
CA ALA A 334 -13.71 -11.43 -15.83
C ALA A 334 -14.92 -10.52 -15.55
N ALA A 335 -16.11 -11.10 -15.33
CA ALA A 335 -17.30 -10.34 -14.96
C ALA A 335 -17.14 -9.62 -13.61
N GLN A 336 -16.58 -10.30 -12.60
CA GLN A 336 -16.30 -9.69 -11.30
C GLN A 336 -15.26 -8.57 -11.40
N ARG A 337 -14.20 -8.75 -12.21
CA ARG A 337 -13.22 -7.71 -12.54
C ARG A 337 -13.92 -6.49 -13.13
N GLN A 338 -14.74 -6.69 -14.15
CA GLN A 338 -15.45 -5.61 -14.82
C GLN A 338 -16.41 -4.87 -13.89
N ALA A 339 -17.13 -5.60 -13.03
CA ALA A 339 -18.04 -5.02 -12.04
C ALA A 339 -17.30 -4.11 -11.05
N ARG A 340 -16.10 -4.50 -10.60
CA ARG A 340 -15.26 -3.67 -9.72
C ARG A 340 -14.67 -2.45 -10.41
N ILE A 341 -14.29 -2.56 -11.69
CA ILE A 341 -13.87 -1.42 -12.51
C ILE A 341 -15.03 -0.42 -12.66
N ALA A 342 -16.23 -0.92 -12.99
CA ALA A 342 -17.43 -0.10 -13.10
C ALA A 342 -17.77 0.60 -11.77
N ARG A 343 -17.68 -0.11 -10.63
CA ARG A 343 -17.83 0.48 -9.30
C ARG A 343 -16.84 1.63 -9.06
N ARG A 344 -15.55 1.45 -9.38
CA ARG A 344 -14.53 2.52 -9.24
C ARG A 344 -14.86 3.72 -10.12
N ALA A 345 -15.21 3.48 -11.40
CA ALA A 345 -15.61 4.54 -12.32
C ALA A 345 -16.79 5.35 -11.76
N ARG A 346 -17.81 4.67 -11.23
CA ARG A 346 -19.00 5.25 -10.60
C ARG A 346 -18.67 6.14 -9.40
N VAL A 347 -17.74 5.74 -8.52
CA VAL A 347 -17.26 6.60 -7.42
C VAL A 347 -16.67 7.91 -7.96
N GLY A 348 -15.82 7.82 -8.99
CA GLY A 348 -15.23 9.00 -9.64
C GLY A 348 -16.26 9.87 -10.37
N GLU A 349 -17.29 9.27 -10.96
CA GLU A 349 -18.39 9.99 -11.60
C GLU A 349 -19.19 10.82 -10.58
N HIS A 350 -19.53 10.24 -9.42
CA HIS A 350 -20.19 10.96 -8.34
C HIS A 350 -19.36 12.13 -7.83
N ALA A 351 -18.07 11.90 -7.61
CA ALA A 351 -17.13 12.95 -7.20
C ALA A 351 -17.11 14.12 -8.20
N ARG A 352 -16.94 13.82 -9.48
CA ARG A 352 -16.92 14.82 -10.56
C ARG A 352 -18.26 15.56 -10.69
N ALA A 353 -19.39 14.88 -10.49
CA ALA A 353 -20.71 15.49 -10.55
C ALA A 353 -20.90 16.55 -9.46
N VAL A 354 -20.53 16.24 -8.21
CA VAL A 354 -20.59 17.22 -7.10
C VAL A 354 -19.62 18.38 -7.35
N LEU A 355 -18.40 18.12 -7.83
CA LEU A 355 -17.47 19.20 -8.16
C LEU A 355 -18.02 20.15 -9.24
N ARG A 356 -18.77 19.67 -10.23
CA ARG A 356 -19.44 20.54 -11.22
C ARG A 356 -20.52 21.40 -10.59
N GLU A 357 -21.31 20.85 -9.67
CA GLU A 357 -22.37 21.59 -8.97
C GLU A 357 -21.82 22.72 -8.10
N HIS A 358 -20.63 22.53 -7.53
CA HIS A 358 -19.91 23.54 -6.78
C HIS A 358 -19.04 24.45 -7.66
N GLY A 359 -19.07 24.31 -9.00
CA GLY A 359 -18.30 25.12 -9.93
C GLY A 359 -16.78 24.87 -9.92
N LEU A 360 -16.34 23.77 -9.32
CA LEU A 360 -14.92 23.40 -9.15
C LEU A 360 -14.37 22.60 -10.34
N LEU A 361 -15.24 21.96 -11.12
CA LEU A 361 -14.86 21.25 -12.34
C LEU A 361 -15.63 21.85 -13.52
N ARG A 362 -14.91 22.41 -14.50
CA ARG A 362 -15.50 22.93 -15.74
C ARG A 362 -15.78 21.78 -16.70
N GLU A 363 -16.90 21.84 -17.44
CA GLU A 363 -17.06 20.95 -18.57
C GLU A 363 -16.04 21.31 -19.65
N PRO A 364 -15.40 20.31 -20.29
CA PRO A 364 -14.62 20.60 -21.48
C PRO A 364 -15.58 21.25 -22.47
N GLU A 365 -15.24 22.46 -22.94
CA GLU A 365 -16.00 23.11 -24.00
C GLU A 365 -16.11 22.08 -25.13
N ARG A 366 -17.31 21.53 -25.33
CA ARG A 366 -17.58 20.73 -26.51
C ARG A 366 -17.28 21.67 -27.65
N LYS A 367 -16.13 21.49 -28.31
CA LYS A 367 -15.85 22.13 -29.60
C LYS A 367 -17.09 21.81 -30.41
N ARG A 368 -17.97 22.82 -30.58
CA ARG A 368 -19.09 22.73 -31.50
C ARG A 368 -18.38 22.44 -32.80
N SER A 369 -18.36 21.18 -33.21
CA SER A 369 -17.87 20.78 -34.52
C SER A 369 -18.62 21.69 -35.45
N GLY A 370 -17.91 22.69 -35.98
CA GLY A 370 -18.51 23.68 -36.85
C GLY A 370 -19.25 22.88 -37.90
N GLY A 371 -20.58 22.94 -37.85
CA GLY A 371 -21.39 22.41 -38.92
C GLY A 371 -20.98 23.22 -40.12
N GLY A 372 -20.04 22.68 -40.89
CA GLY A 372 -19.78 23.13 -42.25
C GLY A 372 -21.10 22.95 -42.95
N THR A 373 -21.81 24.06 -43.15
CA THR A 373 -22.99 24.13 -43.99
C THR A 373 -22.57 23.56 -45.35
N PRO A 374 -23.22 22.50 -45.86
CA PRO A 374 -23.02 22.05 -47.23
C PRO A 374 -23.84 22.99 -48.14
N GLU A 375 -23.41 24.25 -48.24
CA GLU A 375 -23.92 25.22 -49.20
C GLU A 375 -22.70 25.79 -49.93
N ASP A 376 -22.21 25.02 -50.90
CA ASP A 376 -21.51 25.50 -52.11
C ASP A 376 -21.06 24.28 -52.93
N ALA A 377 -22.04 23.56 -53.48
CA ALA A 377 -21.85 22.61 -54.57
C ALA A 377 -23.11 22.58 -55.43
N ARG A 378 -23.36 23.67 -56.16
CA ARG A 378 -24.20 23.68 -57.36
C ARG A 378 -23.60 24.58 -58.43
#